data_AF-A0AAQ0H227-F1
#
_entry.id   AF-A0AAQ0H227-F1
#
_cell.length_a   1.000
_cell.length_b   1.000
_cell.length_c   1.000
_cell.angle_alpha   90.00
_cell.angle_beta   90.00
_cell.angle_gamma   90.00
#
_symmetry.space_group_name_H-M   'P 1'
#
loop_
_entity.id
_entity.type
_entity.pdbx_description
1 polymer ?
#
loop_
_entity_poly.entity_id
_entity_poly.type
_entity_poly.pdbx_seq_one_letter_code
_entity_poly.pdbx_strand_id
1 'polypeptide(L)'
;MVDRQAKRQVVIVLVVGLILALGLGALLTWALHDVKVSRLETGLTNVATIGGIVSGLSLSGTAVLALSGRYTSRVLGKYGSFIRFVLFGGFTLLVVASLLCAVSVLWVDQFWTRIVLGCTVPLMLLTLISTALLINSAFAWNEPRGTARTPDPFAPQPVERDGE
;
A
#
# COMPACT_ATOMS: atom_id res chain seq x y z
N MET A 1 20.67 3.74 20.20
CA MET A 1 21.34 3.39 18.93
C MET A 1 20.40 2.73 17.91
N VAL A 2 19.42 1.92 18.33
CA VAL A 2 18.46 1.22 17.46
C VAL A 2 17.61 2.17 16.57
N ASP A 3 17.21 3.35 17.08
CA ASP A 3 16.41 4.32 16.30
C ASP A 3 17.11 4.91 15.08
N ARG A 4 18.45 5.06 15.08
CA ARG A 4 19.18 5.60 13.92
C ARG A 4 19.24 4.58 12.78
N GLN A 5 19.36 3.29 13.10
CA GLN A 5 19.39 2.23 12.08
C GLN A 5 18.03 2.06 11.41
N ALA A 6 16.94 2.07 12.18
CA ALA A 6 15.58 1.99 11.64
C ALA A 6 15.29 3.18 10.71
N LYS A 7 15.59 4.42 11.13
CA LYS A 7 15.42 5.62 10.28
C LYS A 7 16.22 5.53 8.99
N ARG A 8 17.46 5.06 9.05
CA ARG A 8 18.33 4.93 7.87
C ARG A 8 17.82 3.87 6.89
N GLN A 9 17.28 2.76 7.38
CA GLN A 9 16.67 1.74 6.53
C GLN A 9 15.41 2.25 5.82
N VAL A 10 14.55 3.00 6.52
CA VAL A 10 13.36 3.62 5.91
C VAL A 10 13.75 4.60 4.81
N VAL A 11 14.75 5.44 5.06
CA VAL A 11 15.25 6.39 4.05
C VAL A 11 15.84 5.66 2.86
N ILE A 12 16.61 4.59 3.07
CA ILE A 12 17.19 3.79 1.98
C ILE A 12 16.07 3.14 1.14
N VAL A 13 15.09 2.50 1.76
CA VAL A 13 13.95 1.88 1.04
C VAL A 13 13.18 2.93 0.26
N LEU A 14 12.98 4.12 0.83
CA LEU A 14 12.29 5.22 0.16
C LEU A 14 13.08 5.75 -1.04
N VAL A 15 14.37 5.98 -0.87
CA VAL A 15 15.25 6.47 -1.94
C VAL A 15 15.37 5.44 -3.06
N VAL A 16 15.56 4.16 -2.72
CA VAL A 16 15.61 3.06 -3.70
C VAL A 16 14.27 2.94 -4.44
N GLY A 17 13.15 2.98 -3.70
CA GLY A 17 11.81 2.94 -4.30
C GLY A 17 11.54 4.12 -5.23
N LEU A 18 11.97 5.33 -4.85
CA LEU A 18 11.86 6.52 -5.68
C LEU A 18 12.71 6.40 -6.95
N ILE A 19 13.96 5.95 -6.84
CA ILE A 19 14.84 5.73 -7.99
C ILE A 19 14.25 4.67 -8.92
N LEU A 20 13.70 3.58 -8.37
CA LEU A 20 13.04 2.54 -9.16
C LEU A 20 11.82 3.11 -9.90
N ALA A 21 10.98 3.90 -9.22
CA ALA A 21 9.80 4.52 -9.83
C ALA A 21 10.18 5.49 -10.95
N LEU A 22 11.24 6.29 -10.76
CA LEU A 22 11.76 7.20 -11.78
C LEU A 22 12.38 6.43 -12.96
N GLY A 23 13.12 5.36 -12.70
CA GLY A 23 13.73 4.53 -13.74
C GLY A 23 12.69 3.78 -14.58
N LEU A 24 11.71 3.14 -13.91
CA LEU A 24 10.55 2.55 -14.57
C LEU A 24 9.74 3.60 -15.32
N GLY A 25 9.61 4.80 -14.75
CA GLY A 25 8.89 5.90 -15.38
C GLY A 25 9.54 6.38 -16.67
N ALA A 26 10.86 6.58 -16.66
CA ALA A 26 11.63 6.92 -17.85
C ALA A 26 11.55 5.83 -18.93
N LEU A 27 11.61 4.56 -18.52
CA LEU A 27 11.47 3.42 -19.44
C LEU A 27 10.08 3.36 -20.07
N LEU A 28 9.02 3.58 -19.28
CA LEU A 28 7.65 3.65 -19.77
C LEU A 28 7.47 4.83 -20.72
N THR A 29 7.95 6.01 -20.36
CA THR A 29 7.85 7.22 -21.21
C THR A 29 8.54 7.01 -22.55
N TRP A 30 9.69 6.32 -22.57
CA TRP A 30 10.35 5.93 -23.82
C TRP A 30 9.50 4.95 -24.63
N ALA A 31 8.93 3.92 -24.00
CA ALA A 31 8.02 2.97 -24.67
C ALA A 31 6.71 3.62 -25.17
N LEU A 32 6.28 4.72 -24.54
CA LEU A 32 5.09 5.50 -24.88
C LEU A 32 5.32 6.57 -25.96
N HIS A 33 6.54 6.66 -26.52
CA HIS A 33 6.89 7.70 -27.50
C HIS A 33 6.07 7.61 -28.80
N ASP A 34 5.70 6.41 -29.27
CA ASP A 34 4.92 6.22 -30.50
C ASP A 34 3.41 6.07 -30.29
N VAL A 35 2.92 6.23 -29.07
CA VAL A 35 1.50 6.03 -28.76
C VAL A 35 0.67 7.24 -29.20
N LYS A 36 -0.47 6.95 -29.86
CA LYS A 36 -1.45 7.95 -30.30
C LYS A 36 -2.07 8.69 -29.10
N VAL A 37 -2.31 9.99 -29.25
CA VAL A 37 -2.86 10.88 -28.21
C VAL A 37 -4.17 10.35 -27.61
N SER A 38 -5.07 9.81 -28.44
CA SER A 38 -6.35 9.22 -28.00
C SER A 38 -6.19 8.00 -27.07
N ARG A 39 -5.13 7.21 -27.24
CA ARG A 39 -4.82 6.11 -26.31
C ARG A 39 -4.17 6.61 -25.03
N LEU A 40 -3.46 7.74 -25.09
CA LEU A 40 -2.87 8.40 -23.93
C LEU A 40 -3.95 8.95 -23.00
N GLU A 41 -4.97 9.60 -23.57
CA GLU A 41 -6.13 10.13 -22.85
C GLU A 41 -6.90 9.03 -22.11
N THR A 42 -7.17 7.93 -22.82
CA THR A 42 -7.81 6.74 -22.24
C THR A 42 -6.95 6.15 -21.12
N GLY A 43 -5.64 6.08 -21.31
CA GLY A 43 -4.69 5.59 -20.31
C GLY A 43 -4.68 6.44 -19.04
N LEU A 44 -4.56 7.76 -19.17
CA LEU A 44 -4.58 8.72 -18.05
C LEU A 44 -5.89 8.63 -17.26
N THR A 45 -7.03 8.53 -17.96
CA THR A 45 -8.36 8.42 -17.34
C THR A 45 -8.52 7.10 -16.58
N ASN A 46 -8.06 5.99 -17.16
CA ASN A 46 -8.08 4.69 -16.49
C ASN A 46 -7.20 4.68 -15.24
N VAL A 47 -5.99 5.24 -15.32
CA VAL A 47 -5.07 5.35 -14.19
C VAL A 47 -5.66 6.23 -13.09
N ALA A 48 -6.26 7.38 -13.44
CA ALA A 48 -6.95 8.24 -12.48
C ALA A 48 -8.15 7.54 -11.81
N THR A 49 -8.90 6.73 -12.57
CA THR A 49 -10.05 5.99 -12.02
C THR A 49 -9.60 4.91 -11.04
N ILE A 50 -8.59 4.11 -11.41
CA ILE A 50 -8.02 3.07 -10.55
C ILE A 50 -7.41 3.71 -9.30
N GLY A 51 -6.64 4.79 -9.46
CA GLY A 51 -6.05 5.53 -8.34
C GLY A 51 -7.12 6.06 -7.37
N GLY A 52 -8.24 6.57 -7.89
CA GLY A 52 -9.39 7.01 -7.10
C GLY A 52 -10.04 5.87 -6.31
N ILE A 53 -10.31 4.73 -6.96
CA ILE A 53 -10.91 3.54 -6.31
C ILE A 53 -10.00 3.01 -5.20
N VAL A 54 -8.72 2.79 -5.50
CA VAL A 54 -7.72 2.29 -4.55
C VAL A 54 -7.60 3.23 -3.35
N SER A 55 -7.65 4.54 -3.59
CA SER A 55 -7.64 5.52 -2.53
C SER A 55 -8.89 5.42 -1.66
N GLY A 56 -10.09 5.36 -2.24
CA GLY A 56 -11.34 5.20 -1.48
C GLY A 56 -11.36 3.92 -0.63
N LEU A 57 -10.85 2.82 -1.16
CA LEU A 57 -10.72 1.55 -0.45
C LEU A 57 -9.69 1.63 0.69
N SER A 58 -8.55 2.27 0.46
CA SER A 58 -7.51 2.45 1.48
C SER A 58 -7.98 3.33 2.63
N LEU A 59 -8.74 4.39 2.34
CA LEU A 59 -9.33 5.28 3.35
C LEU A 59 -10.35 4.52 4.19
N SER A 60 -11.25 3.77 3.55
CA SER A 60 -12.23 2.92 4.24
C SER A 60 -11.57 1.87 5.14
N GLY A 61 -10.54 1.18 4.64
CA GLY A 61 -9.78 0.20 5.43
C GLY A 61 -9.06 0.83 6.62
N THR A 62 -8.47 2.01 6.44
CA THR A 62 -7.81 2.77 7.52
C THR A 62 -8.82 3.23 8.56
N ALA A 63 -10.02 3.67 8.15
CA ALA A 63 -11.09 4.07 9.06
C ALA A 63 -11.60 2.89 9.91
N VAL A 64 -11.77 1.71 9.30
CA VAL A 64 -12.16 0.48 10.02
C VAL A 64 -11.07 0.07 11.03
N LEU A 65 -9.80 0.14 10.64
CA LEU A 65 -8.67 -0.13 11.53
C LEU A 65 -8.56 0.89 12.68
N ALA A 66 -8.88 2.15 12.42
CA ALA A 66 -8.92 3.20 13.45
C ALA A 66 -10.05 2.97 14.47
N LEU A 67 -11.23 2.52 14.00
CA LEU A 67 -12.38 2.21 14.85
C LEU A 67 -12.19 0.90 15.65
N SER A 68 -11.42 -0.05 15.14
CA SER A 68 -11.17 -1.36 15.77
C SER A 68 -10.07 -1.34 16.85
N GLY A 69 -9.91 -0.21 17.55
CA GLY A 69 -8.72 0.22 18.32
C GLY A 69 -8.03 -0.75 19.30
N ARG A 70 -8.59 -1.93 19.59
CA ARG A 70 -7.90 -2.99 20.35
C ARG A 70 -6.84 -3.76 19.54
N TYR A 71 -6.99 -3.91 18.22
CA TYR A 71 -6.00 -4.59 17.38
C TYR A 71 -4.75 -3.73 17.08
N THR A 72 -4.91 -2.42 17.20
CA THR A 72 -3.92 -1.40 16.80
C THR A 72 -2.77 -1.25 17.81
N SER A 73 -3.01 -1.49 19.10
CA SER A 73 -2.02 -1.19 20.16
C SER A 73 -0.79 -2.10 20.15
N ARG A 74 -0.93 -3.40 19.84
CA ARG A 74 0.22 -4.33 19.73
C ARG A 74 0.99 -4.19 18.42
N VAL A 75 0.32 -3.85 17.32
CA VAL A 75 0.92 -3.70 15.99
C VAL A 75 1.71 -2.37 15.86
N LEU A 76 1.22 -1.29 16.47
CA LEU A 76 1.88 0.01 16.42
C LEU A 76 3.11 0.15 17.33
N GLY A 77 3.25 -0.70 18.35
CA GLY A 77 4.33 -0.56 19.34
C GLY A 77 5.74 -0.80 18.80
N LYS A 78 5.90 -1.61 17.73
CA LYS A 78 7.23 -1.99 17.19
C LYS A 78 7.48 -1.52 15.75
N TYR A 79 6.44 -1.40 14.92
CA TYR A 79 6.51 -0.96 13.52
C TYR A 79 5.57 0.20 13.18
N GLY A 80 4.91 0.80 14.18
CA GLY A 80 3.86 1.80 13.97
C GLY A 80 4.29 3.03 13.19
N SER A 81 5.56 3.45 13.30
CA SER A 81 6.07 4.57 12.50
C SER A 81 6.16 4.23 11.01
N PHE A 82 6.51 2.99 10.65
CA PHE A 82 6.63 2.57 9.26
C PHE A 82 5.25 2.35 8.63
N ILE A 83 4.37 1.70 9.37
CA ILE A 83 2.98 1.46 8.96
C ILE A 83 2.24 2.78 8.76
N ARG A 84 2.36 3.74 9.71
CA ARG A 84 1.80 5.08 9.55
C ARG A 84 2.41 5.83 8.37
N PHE A 85 3.71 5.71 8.14
CA PHE A 85 4.36 6.38 7.02
C PHE A 85 3.87 5.86 5.67
N VAL A 86 3.70 4.54 5.52
CA VAL A 86 3.18 3.96 4.26
C VAL A 86 1.68 4.23 4.11
N LEU A 87 0.89 4.07 5.18
CA LEU A 87 -0.56 4.31 5.13
C LEU A 87 -0.92 5.78 4.91
N PHE A 88 -0.23 6.74 5.55
CA PHE A 88 -0.52 8.16 5.35
C PHE A 88 0.28 8.75 4.18
N GLY A 89 1.59 8.47 4.10
CA GLY A 89 2.44 9.02 3.05
C GLY A 89 2.21 8.36 1.68
N GLY A 90 2.12 7.02 1.63
CA GLY A 90 1.85 6.29 0.39
C GLY A 90 0.45 6.57 -0.16
N PHE A 91 -0.54 6.71 0.72
CA PHE A 91 -1.90 7.12 0.34
C PHE A 91 -1.96 8.54 -0.23
N THR A 92 -1.35 9.52 0.45
CA THR A 92 -1.30 10.89 -0.07
C THR A 92 -0.61 10.95 -1.44
N LEU A 93 0.47 10.18 -1.63
CA LEU A 93 1.12 10.07 -2.93
C LEU A 93 0.21 9.45 -3.99
N LEU A 94 -0.57 8.43 -3.65
CA LEU A 94 -1.55 7.80 -4.55
C LEU A 94 -2.65 8.79 -4.99
N VAL A 95 -3.21 9.54 -4.03
CA VAL A 95 -4.24 10.55 -4.29
C VAL A 95 -3.68 11.67 -5.17
N VAL A 96 -2.51 12.19 -4.83
CA VAL A 96 -1.84 13.24 -5.62
C VAL A 96 -1.51 12.74 -7.02
N ALA A 97 -0.96 11.54 -7.17
CA ALA A 97 -0.67 10.95 -8.47
C ALA A 97 -1.93 10.75 -9.32
N SER A 98 -3.03 10.31 -8.70
CA SER A 98 -4.32 10.12 -9.35
C SER A 98 -4.93 11.44 -9.83
N LEU A 99 -4.90 12.48 -8.98
CA LEU A 99 -5.33 13.83 -9.34
C LEU A 99 -4.46 14.42 -10.45
N LEU A 100 -3.15 14.21 -10.39
CA LEU A 100 -2.21 14.71 -11.38
C LEU A 100 -2.44 14.03 -12.74
N CYS A 101 -2.78 12.73 -12.77
CA CYS A 101 -3.27 12.06 -13.97
C CYS A 101 -4.58 12.67 -14.50
N ALA A 102 -5.57 12.90 -13.63
CA ALA A 102 -6.86 13.48 -14.04
C ALA A 102 -6.70 14.90 -14.63
N VAL A 103 -5.90 15.76 -14.00
CA VAL A 103 -5.61 17.12 -14.49
C VAL A 103 -4.79 17.07 -15.79
N SER A 104 -3.89 16.09 -15.92
CA SER A 104 -3.07 15.93 -17.12
C SER A 104 -3.88 15.59 -18.37
N VAL A 105 -5.08 15.02 -18.24
CA VAL A 105 -5.99 14.80 -19.39
C VAL A 105 -6.33 16.10 -20.10
N LEU A 106 -6.42 17.24 -19.38
CA LEU A 106 -6.75 18.55 -19.95
C LEU A 106 -5.66 19.10 -20.89
N TRP A 107 -4.43 18.57 -20.81
CA TRP A 107 -3.29 18.99 -21.63
C TRP A 107 -2.65 17.80 -22.36
N VAL A 108 -3.47 16.85 -22.83
CA VAL A 108 -3.00 15.59 -23.43
C VAL A 108 -2.06 15.78 -24.63
N ASP A 109 -2.15 16.90 -25.34
CA ASP A 109 -1.29 17.23 -26.48
C ASP A 109 0.15 17.61 -26.07
N GLN A 110 0.41 17.89 -24.79
CA GLN A 110 1.71 18.29 -24.29
C GLN A 110 2.59 17.08 -23.94
N PHE A 111 3.87 17.10 -24.35
CA PHE A 111 4.84 16.03 -24.07
C PHE A 111 4.95 15.67 -22.57
N TRP A 112 4.74 16.66 -21.70
CA TRP A 112 4.75 16.47 -20.24
C TRP A 112 3.74 15.44 -19.75
N THR A 113 2.60 15.25 -20.42
CA THR A 113 1.58 14.26 -20.01
C THR A 113 2.06 12.82 -20.19
N ARG A 114 2.96 12.57 -21.16
CA ARG A 114 3.60 11.26 -21.35
C ARG A 114 4.58 10.94 -20.23
N ILE A 115 5.29 11.96 -19.74
CA ILE A 115 6.16 11.83 -18.57
C ILE A 115 5.32 11.55 -17.33
N VAL A 116 4.21 12.28 -17.15
CA VAL A 116 3.28 12.07 -16.04
C VAL A 116 2.74 10.65 -16.04
N LEU A 117 2.21 10.17 -17.17
CA LEU A 117 1.68 8.81 -17.27
C LEU A 117 2.77 7.77 -16.98
N GLY A 118 3.96 7.97 -17.57
CA GLY A 118 5.10 7.09 -17.36
C GLY A 118 5.51 7.00 -15.89
N CYS A 119 5.58 8.13 -15.17
CA CYS A 119 5.97 8.16 -13.75
C CYS A 119 4.85 7.70 -12.80
N THR A 120 3.60 7.99 -13.09
CA THR A 120 2.47 7.72 -12.18
C THR A 120 2.11 6.23 -12.12
N VAL A 121 2.16 5.52 -13.24
CA VAL A 121 1.89 4.07 -13.30
C VAL A 121 2.79 3.26 -12.35
N PRO A 122 4.14 3.31 -12.44
CA PRO A 122 5.01 2.55 -11.55
C PRO A 122 4.92 3.03 -10.11
N LEU A 123 4.65 4.32 -9.89
CA LEU A 123 4.47 4.86 -8.55
C LEU A 123 3.20 4.29 -7.89
N MET A 124 2.07 4.22 -8.60
CA MET A 124 0.87 3.52 -8.13
C MET A 124 1.16 2.04 -7.87
N LEU A 125 1.86 1.37 -8.77
CA LEU A 125 2.18 -0.05 -8.65
C LEU A 125 3.06 -0.32 -7.40
N LEU A 126 4.04 0.54 -7.14
CA LEU A 126 4.91 0.45 -5.98
C LEU A 126 4.13 0.69 -4.67
N THR A 127 3.23 1.67 -4.65
CA THR A 127 2.36 1.90 -3.48
C THR A 127 1.40 0.74 -3.24
N LEU A 128 0.84 0.13 -4.29
CA LEU A 128 -0.02 -1.05 -4.20
C LEU A 128 0.74 -2.27 -3.66
N ILE A 129 1.93 -2.55 -4.21
CA ILE A 129 2.80 -3.63 -3.72
C ILE A 129 3.16 -3.39 -2.25
N SER A 130 3.54 -2.16 -1.89
CA SER A 130 3.87 -1.82 -0.51
C SER A 130 2.69 -2.06 0.42
N THR A 131 1.49 -1.66 0.01
CA THR A 131 0.25 -1.89 0.77
C THR A 131 -0.07 -3.38 0.88
N ALA A 132 0.07 -4.15 -0.21
CA ALA A 132 -0.14 -5.59 -0.21
C ALA A 132 0.86 -6.32 0.70
N LEU A 133 2.13 -5.92 0.69
CA LEU A 133 3.15 -6.46 1.59
C LEU A 133 2.84 -6.14 3.05
N LEU A 134 2.34 -4.94 3.35
CA LEU A 134 1.89 -4.59 4.70
C LEU A 134 0.72 -5.47 5.14
N ILE A 135 -0.29 -5.64 4.29
CA ILE A 135 -1.44 -6.51 4.56
C ILE A 135 -0.98 -7.96 4.77
N ASN A 136 -0.12 -8.48 3.90
CA ASN A 136 0.44 -9.83 4.03
C ASN A 136 1.24 -10.00 5.33
N SER A 137 2.03 -8.98 5.71
CA SER A 137 2.75 -8.99 6.99
C SER A 137 1.81 -8.95 8.21
N ALA A 138 0.65 -8.30 8.08
CA ALA A 138 -0.38 -8.29 9.11
C ALA A 138 -1.10 -9.65 9.22
N PHE A 139 -1.33 -10.35 8.12
CA PHE A 139 -1.91 -11.70 8.13
C PHE A 139 -0.94 -12.78 8.62
N ALA A 140 0.33 -12.73 8.21
CA ALA A 140 1.38 -13.59 8.75
C ALA A 140 1.58 -13.41 10.27
N TRP A 141 1.13 -12.28 10.82
CA TRP A 141 1.09 -12.03 12.25
C TRP A 141 -0.14 -12.63 12.94
N ASN A 142 -1.24 -12.79 12.21
CA ASN A 142 -2.47 -13.43 12.68
C ASN A 142 -2.42 -14.96 12.63
N GLU A 143 -1.44 -15.56 11.95
CA GLU A 143 -1.14 -16.96 12.17
C GLU A 143 -0.62 -17.13 13.60
N PRO A 144 -1.35 -17.81 14.49
CA PRO A 144 -0.85 -18.07 15.82
C PRO A 144 0.34 -19.01 15.68
N ARG A 145 1.56 -18.46 15.83
CA ARG A 145 2.74 -19.25 16.17
C ARG A 145 2.49 -19.89 17.53
N GLY A 146 1.85 -21.05 17.52
CA GLY A 146 1.47 -21.83 18.69
C GLY A 146 -0.02 -22.08 18.75
N THR A 147 -0.44 -23.26 18.28
CA THR A 147 -1.49 -24.10 18.89
C THR A 147 -2.55 -23.36 19.71
N ALA A 148 -3.37 -22.51 19.09
CA ALA A 148 -4.70 -22.28 19.62
C ALA A 148 -5.50 -23.53 19.25
N ARG A 149 -5.51 -24.54 20.15
CA ARG A 149 -6.52 -25.60 20.12
C ARG A 149 -7.86 -24.89 20.00
N THR A 150 -8.52 -24.98 18.85
CA THR A 150 -9.97 -24.94 18.83
C THR A 150 -10.41 -25.93 19.92
N PRO A 151 -11.19 -25.50 20.94
CA PRO A 151 -11.73 -26.43 21.91
C PRO A 151 -12.44 -27.51 21.10
N ASP A 152 -11.96 -28.76 21.19
CA ASP A 152 -12.63 -29.86 20.54
C ASP A 152 -14.00 -29.99 21.21
N PRO A 153 -15.11 -29.74 20.48
CA PRO A 153 -16.45 -29.86 21.07
C PRO A 153 -16.77 -31.29 21.51
N PHE A 154 -15.94 -32.27 21.16
CA PHE A 154 -16.05 -33.68 21.57
C PHE A 154 -15.01 -34.10 22.61
N ALA A 155 -14.23 -33.16 23.17
CA ALA A 155 -13.32 -33.50 24.25
C ALA A 155 -14.13 -34.00 25.47
N PRO A 156 -13.84 -35.19 26.01
CA PRO A 156 -14.52 -35.68 27.20
C PRO A 156 -14.26 -34.71 28.35
N GLN A 157 -15.35 -34.18 28.94
CA GLN A 157 -15.29 -33.34 30.13
C GLN A 157 -14.58 -34.14 31.24
N PRO A 158 -13.63 -33.54 31.97
CA PRO A 158 -13.01 -34.22 33.10
C PRO A 158 -14.10 -34.51 34.13
N VAL A 159 -14.28 -35.79 34.45
CA VAL A 159 -15.19 -36.23 35.51
C VAL A 159 -14.63 -35.71 36.82
N GLU A 160 -15.32 -34.72 37.39
CA GLU A 160 -15.05 -34.18 38.71
C GLU A 160 -15.20 -35.33 39.72
N ARG A 161 -14.06 -35.85 40.21
CA ARG A 161 -14.07 -36.77 41.35
C ARG A 161 -14.30 -35.93 42.58
N ASP A 162 -15.55 -35.91 43.04
CA ASP A 162 -15.89 -35.46 44.38
C ASP A 162 -15.01 -36.21 45.40
N GLY A 163 -14.39 -35.43 46.28
CA GLY A 163 -13.35 -35.86 47.20
C GLY A 163 -13.79 -36.90 48.21
N GLU A 164 -12.87 -37.83 48.49
CA GLU A 164 -12.77 -38.55 49.76
C GLU A 164 -11.75 -37.85 50.65
#